data_AF-A0A8I0LFJ0-F1
#
_entry.id   AF-A0A8I0LFJ0-F1
#
_cell.length_a   1.000
_cell.length_b   1.000
_cell.length_c   1.000
_cell.angle_alpha   90.00
_cell.angle_beta   90.00
_cell.angle_gamma   90.00
#
_symmetry.space_group_name_H-M   'P 1'
#
loop_
_entity.id
_entity.type
_entity.pdbx_description
1 polymer ?
#
loop_
_entity_poly.entity_id
_entity_poly.type
_entity_poly.pdbx_seq_one_letter_code
_entity_poly.pdbx_strand_id
1 'polypeptide(L)'
;MRKLWALLLVLPLTACSGDVIRMTDSTWMVTNIYTSRDEPNVVSDLVVTQPTLDFGRSSLSGHTGCVPFQGLAEFSRDGEPSTAEEADYLTFTELEFDELTDRCQGQERLVHHRLVELLPGSFEINRTSDTEILLTSDVDELDRPSIRLVSWVMTE
;
A
#
# COMPACT_ATOMS: atom_id res chain seq x y z
N MET A 1 38.83 53.85 -17.42
CA MET A 1 38.57 52.92 -16.30
C MET A 1 37.07 52.65 -16.25
N ARG A 2 36.62 51.47 -16.70
CA ARG A 2 35.20 51.15 -16.89
C ARG A 2 34.81 50.10 -15.85
N LYS A 3 34.16 50.54 -14.78
CA LYS A 3 33.67 49.65 -13.70
C LYS A 3 32.40 48.95 -14.20
N LEU A 4 32.47 47.64 -14.46
CA LEU A 4 31.29 46.81 -14.65
C LEU A 4 30.74 46.44 -13.27
N TRP A 5 29.50 46.85 -12.99
CA TRP A 5 28.70 46.35 -11.89
C TRP A 5 28.14 44.97 -12.26
N ALA A 6 28.44 43.96 -11.44
CA ALA A 6 27.84 42.64 -11.53
C ALA A 6 26.49 42.67 -10.80
N LEU A 7 25.40 42.50 -11.55
CA LEU A 7 24.05 42.31 -11.03
C LEU A 7 23.92 40.84 -10.60
N LEU A 8 23.88 40.57 -9.29
CA LEU A 8 23.53 39.25 -8.75
C LEU A 8 22.03 38.99 -8.99
N LEU A 9 21.72 38.15 -9.98
CA LEU A 9 20.38 37.58 -10.18
C LEU A 9 20.10 36.56 -9.05
N VAL A 10 19.20 36.91 -8.14
CA VAL A 10 18.63 35.95 -7.18
C VAL A 10 17.41 35.32 -7.86
N LEU A 11 17.57 34.10 -8.39
CA LEU A 11 16.46 33.29 -8.88
C LEU A 11 15.70 32.71 -7.67
N PRO A 12 14.40 32.99 -7.48
CA PRO A 12 13.60 32.29 -6.49
C PRO A 12 13.46 30.83 -6.94
N LEU A 13 13.94 29.91 -6.11
CA LEU A 13 13.61 28.49 -6.25
C LEU A 13 12.10 28.35 -6.01
N THR A 14 11.32 28.22 -7.07
CA THR A 14 9.95 27.75 -6.98
C THR A 14 10.01 26.31 -6.49
N ALA A 15 9.73 26.07 -5.22
CA ALA A 15 9.54 24.72 -4.71
C ALA A 15 8.32 24.15 -5.44
N CYS A 16 8.55 23.15 -6.30
CA CYS A 16 7.47 22.31 -6.80
C CYS A 16 6.87 21.61 -5.58
N SER A 17 5.70 22.07 -5.15
CA SER A 17 4.83 21.30 -4.27
C SER A 17 4.35 20.11 -5.11
N GLY A 18 5.12 19.02 -5.11
CA GLY A 18 4.62 17.76 -5.64
C GLY A 18 3.40 17.36 -4.81
N ASP A 19 2.31 16.99 -5.48
CA ASP A 19 1.13 16.49 -4.79
C ASP A 19 1.49 15.14 -4.14
N VAL A 20 1.60 15.14 -2.81
CA VAL A 20 1.81 13.92 -2.02
C VAL A 20 0.51 13.11 -2.07
N ILE A 21 0.56 11.89 -2.62
CA ILE A 21 -0.60 11.01 -2.64
C ILE A 21 -0.82 10.45 -1.23
N ARG A 22 -1.95 10.79 -0.62
CA ARG A 22 -2.30 10.24 0.69
C ARG A 22 -2.80 8.81 0.55
N MET A 23 -2.54 8.01 1.59
CA MET A 23 -3.00 6.63 1.67
C MET A 23 -4.52 6.51 1.49
N THR A 24 -5.29 7.48 1.99
CA THR A 24 -6.76 7.49 1.90
C THR A 24 -7.32 8.10 0.61
N ASP A 25 -6.47 8.72 -0.21
CA ASP A 25 -6.88 9.48 -1.40
C ASP A 25 -6.62 8.68 -2.69
N SER A 26 -6.30 7.38 -2.58
CA SER A 26 -5.97 6.51 -3.70
C SER A 26 -6.46 5.07 -3.51
N THR A 27 -6.61 4.36 -4.63
CA THR A 27 -6.69 2.91 -4.68
C THR A 27 -5.29 2.34 -4.77
N TRP A 28 -4.97 1.35 -3.94
CA TRP A 28 -3.65 0.75 -3.85
C TRP A 28 -3.65 -0.64 -4.47
N MET A 29 -2.91 -0.82 -5.55
CA MET A 29 -2.69 -2.12 -6.19
C MET A 29 -1.73 -2.98 -5.38
N VAL A 30 -2.09 -4.23 -5.11
CA VAL A 30 -1.16 -5.21 -4.54
C VAL A 30 -0.25 -5.73 -5.65
N THR A 31 0.94 -5.16 -5.81
CA THR A 31 1.85 -5.60 -6.88
C THR A 31 2.69 -6.81 -6.49
N ASN A 32 2.94 -6.98 -5.19
CA ASN A 32 3.74 -8.11 -4.70
C ASN A 32 3.26 -8.59 -3.33
N ILE A 33 3.38 -9.89 -3.10
CA ILE A 33 3.21 -10.54 -1.80
C ILE A 33 4.44 -11.41 -1.59
N TYR A 34 5.19 -11.12 -0.51
CA TYR A 34 6.38 -11.85 -0.10
C TYR A 34 6.05 -12.64 1.16
N THR A 35 6.08 -13.97 1.07
CA THR A 35 5.77 -14.89 2.18
C THR A 35 7.01 -15.42 2.89
N SER A 36 8.16 -15.42 2.20
CA SER A 36 9.46 -15.72 2.78
C SER A 36 10.57 -15.15 1.88
N ARG A 37 11.82 -15.16 2.36
CA ARG A 37 12.97 -14.62 1.61
C ARG A 37 13.28 -15.38 0.32
N ASP A 38 13.07 -16.70 0.33
CA ASP A 38 13.47 -17.59 -0.77
C ASP A 38 12.31 -17.90 -1.73
N GLU A 39 11.07 -17.50 -1.39
CA GLU A 39 9.93 -17.67 -2.28
C GLU A 39 9.78 -16.47 -3.22
N PRO A 40 9.62 -16.71 -4.53
CA PRO A 40 9.30 -15.65 -5.47
C PRO A 40 7.94 -15.03 -5.13
N ASN A 41 7.79 -13.75 -5.45
CA ASN A 41 6.54 -13.01 -5.33
C ASN A 41 5.34 -13.83 -5.85
N VAL A 42 4.29 -13.93 -5.03
CA VAL A 42 3.07 -14.68 -5.36
C VAL A 42 2.29 -14.04 -6.52
N VAL A 43 2.33 -12.71 -6.63
CA VAL A 43 1.64 -11.97 -7.70
C VAL A 43 2.43 -12.11 -9.01
N SER A 44 2.07 -13.07 -9.83
CA SER A 44 2.70 -13.26 -11.15
C SER A 44 2.08 -12.38 -12.24
N ASP A 45 2.80 -12.16 -13.34
CA ASP A 45 2.32 -11.45 -14.54
C ASP A 45 1.10 -12.13 -15.21
N LEU A 46 0.72 -13.33 -14.76
CA LEU A 46 -0.44 -14.07 -15.25
C LEU A 46 -1.75 -13.65 -14.56
N VAL A 47 -1.68 -12.87 -13.48
CA VAL A 47 -2.85 -12.34 -12.80
C VAL A 47 -3.49 -11.26 -13.67
N VAL A 48 -4.69 -11.51 -14.18
CA VAL A 48 -5.38 -10.55 -15.06
C VAL A 48 -6.07 -9.46 -14.25
N THR A 49 -6.59 -9.80 -13.07
CA THR A 49 -7.29 -8.87 -12.18
C THR A 49 -6.42 -8.56 -10.97
N GLN A 50 -5.82 -7.37 -10.96
CA GLN A 50 -4.97 -6.96 -9.85
C GLN A 50 -5.79 -6.83 -8.56
N PRO A 51 -5.34 -7.41 -7.43
CA PRO A 51 -5.93 -7.11 -6.15
C PRO A 51 -5.71 -5.65 -5.74
N THR A 52 -6.65 -5.09 -4.99
CA THR A 52 -6.68 -3.68 -4.60
C THR A 52 -7.12 -3.51 -3.16
N LEU A 53 -6.58 -2.49 -2.51
CA LEU A 53 -6.97 -2.02 -1.18
C LEU A 53 -7.31 -0.52 -1.27
N ASP A 54 -8.40 -0.13 -0.63
CA ASP A 54 -8.87 1.25 -0.52
C ASP A 54 -9.02 1.60 0.96
N PHE A 55 -8.19 2.53 1.43
CA PHE A 55 -8.15 2.92 2.83
C PHE A 55 -9.07 4.12 3.09
N GLY A 56 -10.01 3.97 4.01
CA GLY A 56 -10.72 5.08 4.61
C GLY A 56 -10.01 5.58 5.87
N ARG A 57 -10.64 6.54 6.57
CA ARG A 57 -10.10 7.06 7.85
C ARG A 57 -10.04 5.99 8.95
N SER A 58 -10.97 5.04 8.93
CA SER A 58 -11.09 3.96 9.92
C SER A 58 -11.67 2.68 9.31
N SER A 59 -11.66 2.58 7.98
CA SER A 59 -12.28 1.50 7.22
C SER A 59 -11.33 1.01 6.16
N LEU A 60 -11.52 -0.23 5.74
CA LEU A 60 -10.84 -0.84 4.60
C LEU A 60 -11.90 -1.45 3.69
N SER A 61 -11.73 -1.24 2.39
CA SER A 61 -12.41 -2.04 1.38
C SER A 61 -11.40 -2.47 0.33
N GLY A 62 -11.75 -3.45 -0.49
CA GLY A 62 -10.90 -3.83 -1.59
C GLY A 62 -11.42 -4.99 -2.39
N HIS A 63 -10.55 -5.53 -3.23
CA HIS A 63 -10.81 -6.72 -4.03
C HIS A 63 -9.57 -7.61 -4.04
N THR A 64 -9.72 -8.91 -3.75
CA THR A 64 -8.56 -9.83 -3.72
C THR A 64 -8.08 -10.27 -5.11
N GLY A 65 -8.63 -9.67 -6.17
CA GLY A 65 -8.57 -10.17 -7.54
C GLY A 65 -9.68 -11.17 -7.90
N CYS A 66 -10.35 -11.75 -6.90
CA CYS A 66 -11.45 -12.71 -7.10
C CYS A 66 -12.78 -12.27 -6.51
N VAL A 67 -12.76 -11.72 -5.29
CA VAL A 67 -13.96 -11.28 -4.58
C VAL A 67 -13.69 -9.97 -3.86
N PRO A 68 -14.72 -9.12 -3.69
CA PRO A 68 -14.61 -7.94 -2.86
C PRO A 68 -14.52 -8.31 -1.38
N PHE A 69 -14.01 -7.38 -0.59
CA PHE A 69 -13.99 -7.49 0.87
C PHE A 69 -14.10 -6.12 1.52
N GLN A 70 -14.47 -6.12 2.80
CA GLN A 70 -14.56 -4.94 3.64
C GLN A 70 -14.04 -5.25 5.05
N GLY A 71 -13.71 -4.21 5.81
CA GLY A 71 -13.39 -4.31 7.23
C GLY A 71 -12.95 -2.98 7.81
N LEU A 72 -12.22 -3.03 8.91
CA LEU A 72 -11.73 -1.86 9.63
C LEU A 72 -10.21 -1.71 9.47
N ALA A 73 -9.77 -0.47 9.53
CA ALA A 73 -8.37 -0.07 9.48
C ALA A 73 -8.08 0.84 10.67
N GLU A 74 -7.23 0.38 11.57
CA GLU A 74 -6.81 1.12 12.75
C GLU A 74 -5.36 1.56 12.60
N PHE A 75 -5.14 2.87 12.66
CA PHE A 75 -3.84 3.49 12.45
C PHE A 75 -3.23 3.92 13.78
N SER A 76 -1.95 3.63 13.99
CA SER A 76 -1.24 4.03 15.21
C SER A 76 0.17 4.53 14.92
N ARG A 77 0.67 5.36 15.84
CA ARG A 77 2.06 5.81 15.92
C ARG A 77 2.56 5.66 17.34
N ASP A 78 3.72 5.04 17.52
CA ASP A 78 4.31 4.82 18.85
C ASP A 78 3.33 4.17 19.87
N GLY A 79 2.42 3.32 19.37
CA GLY A 79 1.40 2.63 20.17
C GLY A 79 0.12 3.43 20.45
N GLU A 80 0.03 4.70 20.04
CA GLU A 80 -1.13 5.55 20.23
C GLU A 80 -1.94 5.73 18.92
N PRO A 81 -3.26 5.93 18.97
CA PRO A 81 -4.07 6.17 17.77
C PRO A 81 -3.57 7.37 16.94
N SER A 82 -3.54 7.23 15.63
CA SER A 82 -3.00 8.23 14.69
C SER A 82 -3.85 8.31 13.41
N THR A 83 -3.49 9.23 12.50
CA THR A 83 -4.08 9.28 11.15
C THR A 83 -3.30 8.37 10.19
N ALA A 84 -3.91 8.05 9.04
CA ALA A 84 -3.26 7.23 8.01
C ALA A 84 -1.99 7.86 7.43
N GLU A 85 -1.85 9.19 7.50
CA GLU A 85 -0.68 9.93 7.02
C GLU A 85 0.50 9.83 7.99
N GLU A 86 0.20 9.81 9.28
CA GLU A 86 1.23 9.86 10.33
C GLU A 86 1.56 8.47 10.89
N ALA A 87 0.69 7.49 10.76
CA ALA A 87 0.89 6.16 11.32
C ALA A 87 2.13 5.44 10.80
N ASP A 88 2.78 4.69 11.69
CA ASP A 88 3.82 3.71 11.39
C ASP A 88 3.31 2.27 11.54
N TYR A 89 2.13 2.07 12.13
CA TYR A 89 1.44 0.79 12.23
C TYR A 89 -0.02 0.89 11.75
N LEU A 90 -0.50 -0.23 11.22
CA LEU A 90 -1.86 -0.43 10.73
C LEU A 90 -2.36 -1.80 11.17
N THR A 91 -3.55 -1.87 11.74
CA THR A 91 -4.21 -3.13 12.07
C THR A 91 -5.52 -3.28 11.30
N PHE A 92 -5.68 -4.42 10.65
CA PHE A 92 -6.92 -4.80 10.00
C PHE A 92 -7.74 -5.72 10.89
N THR A 93 -8.98 -5.34 11.14
CA THR A 93 -9.94 -6.08 11.95
C THR A 93 -11.26 -6.20 11.22
N GLU A 94 -12.11 -7.13 11.66
CA GLU A 94 -13.47 -7.32 11.13
C GLU A 94 -13.51 -7.51 9.61
N LEU A 95 -12.52 -8.22 9.05
CA LEU A 95 -12.47 -8.51 7.63
C LEU A 95 -13.56 -9.50 7.21
N GLU A 96 -14.41 -9.08 6.29
CA GLU A 96 -15.44 -9.87 5.65
C GLU A 96 -15.14 -9.97 4.16
N PHE A 97 -14.99 -11.20 3.67
CA PHE A 97 -14.78 -11.51 2.26
C PHE A 97 -16.04 -12.11 1.67
N ASP A 98 -16.43 -11.66 0.48
CA ASP A 98 -17.54 -12.27 -0.26
C ASP A 98 -17.26 -13.74 -0.61
N GLU A 99 -18.32 -14.49 -0.87
CA GLU A 99 -18.22 -15.91 -1.21
C GLU A 99 -17.41 -16.13 -2.50
N LEU A 100 -16.39 -16.98 -2.39
CA LEU A 100 -15.56 -17.36 -3.54
C LEU A 100 -16.38 -18.17 -4.53
N THR A 101 -16.41 -17.73 -5.79
CA THR A 101 -17.07 -18.48 -6.88
C THR A 101 -16.09 -19.39 -7.63
N ASP A 102 -16.62 -20.44 -8.27
CA ASP A 102 -15.83 -21.38 -9.10
C ASP A 102 -15.14 -20.71 -10.31
N ARG A 103 -15.45 -19.44 -10.60
CA ARG A 103 -14.80 -18.66 -11.67
C ARG A 103 -13.40 -18.19 -11.28
N CYS A 104 -13.09 -18.09 -9.98
CA CYS A 104 -11.75 -17.78 -9.49
C CYS A 104 -10.90 -19.04 -9.50
N GLN A 105 -9.91 -19.11 -10.39
CA GLN A 105 -9.05 -20.29 -10.55
C GLN A 105 -7.59 -19.87 -10.71
N GLY A 106 -6.70 -20.84 -10.86
CA GLY A 106 -5.30 -20.59 -11.23
C GLY A 106 -4.57 -19.65 -10.27
N GLN A 107 -3.90 -18.64 -10.85
CA GLN A 107 -3.06 -17.70 -10.12
C GLN A 107 -3.89 -16.70 -9.30
N GLU A 108 -5.04 -16.27 -9.79
CA GLU A 108 -5.95 -15.40 -9.06
C GLU A 108 -6.44 -16.06 -7.77
N ARG A 109 -6.75 -17.36 -7.82
CA ARG A 109 -7.14 -18.12 -6.62
C ARG A 109 -6.00 -18.26 -5.62
N LEU A 110 -4.76 -18.47 -6.10
CA LEU A 110 -3.59 -18.52 -5.23
C LEU A 110 -3.38 -17.18 -4.52
N VAL A 111 -3.41 -16.08 -5.27
CA VAL A 111 -3.27 -14.72 -4.71
C VAL A 111 -4.40 -14.40 -3.73
N HIS A 112 -5.65 -14.74 -4.07
CA HIS A 112 -6.78 -14.59 -3.15
C HIS A 112 -6.55 -15.30 -1.82
N HIS A 113 -6.16 -16.58 -1.84
CA HIS A 113 -5.91 -17.31 -0.58
C HIS A 113 -4.80 -16.68 0.24
N ARG A 114 -3.71 -16.23 -0.40
CA ARG A 114 -2.63 -15.54 0.33
C ARG A 114 -3.10 -14.23 0.96
N LEU A 115 -3.95 -13.46 0.29
CA LEU A 115 -4.50 -12.24 0.87
C LEU A 115 -5.46 -12.54 2.03
N VAL A 116 -6.33 -13.55 1.91
CA VAL A 116 -7.23 -13.95 2.99
C VAL A 116 -6.45 -14.42 4.23
N GLU A 117 -5.32 -15.12 4.01
CA GLU A 117 -4.44 -15.56 5.09
C GLU A 117 -3.68 -14.40 5.74
N LEU A 118 -3.15 -13.47 4.93
CA LEU A 118 -2.23 -12.44 5.39
C LEU A 118 -2.93 -11.18 5.92
N LEU A 119 -4.01 -10.72 5.29
CA LEU A 119 -4.63 -9.44 5.63
C LEU A 119 -5.10 -9.34 7.09
N PRO A 120 -5.63 -10.38 7.76
CA PRO A 120 -5.99 -10.25 9.17
C PRO A 120 -4.76 -10.03 10.06
N GLY A 121 -4.69 -8.89 10.75
CA GLY A 121 -3.62 -8.60 11.71
C GLY A 121 -3.00 -7.22 11.59
N SER A 122 -1.83 -7.07 12.21
CA SER A 122 -1.10 -5.81 12.31
C SER A 122 0.10 -5.78 11.35
N PHE A 123 0.41 -4.59 10.86
CA PHE A 123 1.48 -4.33 9.89
C PHE A 123 2.25 -3.07 10.26
N GLU A 124 3.57 -3.14 10.12
CA GLU A 124 4.42 -1.96 9.98
C GLU A 124 4.20 -1.32 8.61
N ILE A 125 4.05 0.00 8.58
CA ILE A 125 3.88 0.80 7.37
C ILE A 125 5.22 1.42 6.97
N ASN A 126 5.79 0.97 5.85
CA ASN A 126 6.96 1.60 5.24
C ASN A 126 6.58 2.30 3.94
N ARG A 127 6.70 3.63 3.89
CA ARG A 127 6.40 4.44 2.71
C ARG A 127 7.69 4.63 1.91
N THR A 128 7.92 3.76 0.93
CA THR A 128 9.14 3.79 0.10
C THR A 128 9.15 5.00 -0.84
N SER A 129 7.97 5.49 -1.24
CA SER A 129 7.78 6.73 -1.99
C SER A 129 6.37 7.27 -1.79
N ASP A 130 6.03 8.42 -2.42
CA ASP A 130 4.67 8.97 -2.41
C ASP A 130 3.64 8.04 -3.09
N THR A 131 4.09 7.09 -3.92
CA THR A 131 3.22 6.18 -4.68
C THR A 131 3.41 4.72 -4.31
N GLU A 132 4.23 4.42 -3.29
CA GLU A 132 4.58 3.05 -2.92
C GLU A 132 4.59 2.85 -1.39
N ILE A 133 3.85 1.85 -0.95
CA ILE A 133 3.79 1.42 0.45
C ILE A 133 4.18 -0.05 0.53
N LEU A 134 5.01 -0.40 1.50
CA LEU A 134 5.29 -1.77 1.89
C LEU A 134 4.68 -2.00 3.28
N LEU A 135 3.70 -2.90 3.36
CA LEU A 135 3.13 -3.36 4.61
C LEU A 135 3.88 -4.62 5.04
N THR A 136 4.50 -4.62 6.21
CA THR A 136 5.22 -5.79 6.75
C THR A 136 4.47 -6.32 7.96
N SER A 137 4.09 -7.60 7.94
CA SER A 137 3.33 -8.24 9.02
C SER A 137 4.08 -8.13 10.35
N ASP A 138 3.36 -7.77 11.41
CA ASP A 138 3.88 -7.72 12.78
C ASP A 138 3.69 -9.08 13.48
N VAL A 139 4.54 -10.03 13.11
CA VAL A 139 4.58 -11.37 13.69
C VAL A 139 5.99 -11.68 14.18
N ASP A 140 6.10 -12.56 15.18
CA ASP A 140 7.38 -13.03 15.73
C ASP A 140 8.00 -14.11 14.82
N GLU A 141 8.38 -13.69 13.61
CA GLU A 141 9.04 -14.54 12.61
C GLU A 141 10.31 -13.85 12.08
N LEU A 142 11.32 -14.65 11.72
CA LEU A 142 12.57 -14.11 11.19
C LEU A 142 12.39 -13.45 9.80
N ASP A 143 11.61 -14.09 8.93
CA ASP A 143 11.30 -13.60 7.59
C ASP A 143 9.81 -13.21 7.54
N ARG A 144 9.49 -12.03 8.09
CA ARG A 144 8.12 -11.54 8.19
C ARG A 144 7.49 -11.32 6.80
N PRO A 145 6.25 -11.81 6.57
CA PRO A 145 5.54 -11.56 5.31
C PRO A 145 5.34 -10.08 5.03
N SER A 146 5.32 -9.70 3.77
CA SER A 146 5.04 -8.31 3.37
C SER A 146 4.24 -8.19 2.08
N ILE A 147 3.50 -7.09 1.95
CA ILE A 147 2.65 -6.75 0.82
C ILE A 147 3.11 -5.42 0.26
N ARG A 148 3.52 -5.41 -1.01
CA ARG A 148 3.87 -4.17 -1.73
C ARG A 148 2.64 -3.62 -2.42
N LEU A 149 2.37 -2.36 -2.15
CA LEU A 149 1.27 -1.59 -2.66
C LEU A 149 1.77 -0.46 -3.54
N VAL A 150 1.15 -0.27 -4.70
CA VAL A 150 1.41 0.85 -5.59
C VAL A 150 0.12 1.60 -5.85
N SER A 151 0.17 2.93 -5.73
CA SER A 151 -0.97 3.80 -6.00
C SER A 151 -1.43 3.67 -7.45
N TRP A 152 -2.74 3.46 -7.68
CA TRP A 152 -3.36 3.39 -9.00
C TRP A 152 -3.41 4.75 -9.71
N VAL A 153 -3.08 5.87 -9.03
CA VAL A 153 -3.23 7.20 -9.61
C VAL A 153 -2.55 7.26 -10.97
N MET A 154 -3.37 7.46 -12.00
CA MET A 154 -2.96 7.82 -13.34
C MET A 154 -2.24 9.15 -13.20
N THR A 155 -0.92 9.15 -13.24
CA THR A 155 -0.16 10.39 -13.46
C THR A 155 -0.60 10.94 -14.81
N GLU A 156 -1.35 12.05 -14.80
CA GLU A 156 -1.60 12.85 -16.00
C GLU A 156 -0.30 13.46 -16.55
#